data_AF-A0A2V8X6C2-F1
#
_entry.id   AF-A0A2V8X6C2-F1
#
_cell.length_a   1.000
_cell.length_b   1.000
_cell.length_c   1.000
_cell.angle_alpha   90.00
_cell.angle_beta   90.00
_cell.angle_gamma   90.00
#
_symmetry.space_group_name_H-M   'P 1'
#
loop_
_entity.id
_entity.type
_entity.pdbx_description
1 polymer ?
#
loop_
_entity_poly.entity_id
_entity_poly.type
_entity_poly.pdbx_seq_one_letter_code
_entity_poly.pdbx_strand_id
1 'polypeptide(L)'
;FMPNQVGTQIARTFDWVVCKAAGITFSTIQFFNKRNPNPSVTPRWSDKPLLKSWEKTKPTLGFPRQTDSLCPACVKEAREAIIAGKKDWRDLIHEKVGEIKAQIIERDGQVWMVKDCPLHGHYEDMMAIDSKFLSWIEKQFPGRDIPAHN
;
A
#
# COMPACT_ATOMS: atom_id res chain seq x y z
N PHE A 1 -30.48 35.99 -12.06
CA PHE A 1 -31.56 35.37 -11.27
C PHE A 1 -32.51 34.67 -12.23
N MET A 2 -32.53 33.34 -12.27
CA MET A 2 -33.54 32.63 -13.07
C MET A 2 -34.93 32.94 -12.49
N PRO A 3 -35.89 33.44 -13.28
CA PRO A 3 -37.21 33.75 -12.78
C PRO A 3 -37.90 32.47 -12.29
N ASN A 4 -38.54 32.58 -11.12
CA ASN A 4 -39.20 31.46 -10.44
C ASN A 4 -40.57 31.19 -11.11
N GLN A 5 -40.53 30.70 -12.34
CA GLN A 5 -41.70 30.32 -13.12
C GLN A 5 -42.16 28.91 -12.75
N VAL A 6 -43.45 28.62 -12.93
CA VAL A 6 -44.02 27.30 -12.61
C VAL A 6 -43.26 26.16 -13.30
N GLY A 7 -42.83 26.35 -14.55
CA GLY A 7 -42.02 25.36 -15.28
C GLY A 7 -40.66 25.07 -14.64
N THR A 8 -39.98 26.09 -14.11
CA THR A 8 -38.68 25.89 -13.44
C THR A 8 -38.84 25.24 -12.05
N GLN A 9 -39.99 25.43 -11.39
CA GLN A 9 -40.33 24.73 -10.15
C GLN A 9 -40.64 23.24 -10.38
N ILE A 10 -41.36 22.91 -11.45
CA ILE A 10 -41.65 21.53 -11.84
C ILE A 10 -40.35 20.79 -12.21
N ALA A 11 -39.47 21.41 -13.00
CA ALA A 11 -38.19 20.81 -13.35
C ALA A 11 -37.31 20.53 -12.12
N ARG A 12 -37.26 21.46 -11.16
CA ARG A 12 -36.49 21.29 -9.90
C ARG A 12 -37.07 20.22 -8.99
N THR A 13 -38.39 20.15 -8.88
CA THR A 13 -39.05 19.11 -8.06
C THR A 13 -38.86 17.73 -8.69
N PHE A 14 -38.97 17.62 -10.01
CA PHE A 14 -38.67 16.38 -10.73
C PHE A 14 -37.20 15.93 -10.52
N ASP A 15 -36.24 16.83 -10.74
CA ASP A 15 -34.82 16.56 -10.51
C ASP A 15 -34.55 16.10 -9.06
N TRP A 16 -35.15 16.78 -8.09
CA TRP A 16 -35.06 16.40 -6.67
C TRP A 16 -35.63 15.01 -6.40
N VAL A 17 -36.81 14.68 -6.95
CA VAL A 17 -37.43 13.35 -6.79
C VAL A 17 -36.54 12.27 -7.39
N VAL A 18 -36.03 12.48 -8.61
CA VAL A 18 -35.12 11.53 -9.28
C VAL A 18 -33.85 11.31 -8.45
N CYS A 19 -33.21 12.39 -7.98
CA CYS A 19 -32.01 12.29 -7.15
C CYS A 19 -32.27 11.55 -5.83
N LYS A 20 -33.39 11.81 -5.16
CA LYS A 20 -33.76 11.12 -3.92
C LYS A 20 -34.09 9.66 -4.14
N ALA A 21 -34.86 9.35 -5.18
CA ALA A 21 -35.18 7.96 -5.54
C ALA A 21 -33.91 7.17 -5.88
N ALA A 22 -32.98 7.76 -6.64
CA ALA A 22 -31.69 7.15 -6.96
C ALA A 22 -30.85 6.89 -5.69
N GLY A 23 -30.78 7.85 -4.77
CA GLY A 23 -30.05 7.71 -3.51
C GLY A 23 -30.60 6.60 -2.61
N ILE A 24 -31.93 6.50 -2.50
CA ILE A 24 -32.59 5.42 -1.76
C ILE A 24 -32.30 4.07 -2.44
N THR A 25 -32.53 3.98 -3.75
CA THR A 25 -32.33 2.75 -4.53
C THR A 25 -30.89 2.24 -4.38
N PHE A 26 -29.90 3.12 -4.52
CA PHE A 26 -28.49 2.77 -4.34
C PHE A 26 -28.21 2.24 -2.92
N SER A 27 -28.72 2.91 -1.89
CA SER A 27 -28.52 2.51 -0.50
C SER A 27 -29.14 1.13 -0.21
N THR A 28 -30.31 0.86 -0.76
CA THR A 28 -30.98 -0.44 -0.66
C THR A 28 -30.18 -1.54 -1.35
N ILE A 29 -29.69 -1.31 -2.58
CA ILE A 29 -28.83 -2.26 -3.29
C ILE A 29 -27.54 -2.55 -2.50
N GLN A 30 -26.88 -1.51 -1.98
CA GLN A 30 -25.65 -1.64 -1.18
C GLN A 30 -25.88 -2.45 0.11
N PHE A 31 -27.03 -2.27 0.77
CA PHE A 31 -27.39 -3.04 1.97
C PHE A 31 -27.43 -4.55 1.69
N PHE A 32 -28.08 -4.95 0.59
CA PHE A 32 -28.13 -6.37 0.20
C PHE A 32 -26.77 -6.91 -0.27
N ASN A 33 -26.02 -6.12 -1.05
CA ASN A 33 -24.70 -6.52 -1.55
C ASN A 33 -23.69 -6.78 -0.41
N LYS A 34 -23.77 -6.02 0.69
CA LYS A 34 -22.92 -6.26 1.88
C LYS A 34 -23.22 -7.60 2.59
N ARG A 35 -24.44 -8.14 2.46
CA ARG A 35 -24.85 -9.38 3.14
C ARG A 35 -24.45 -10.64 2.37
N ASN A 36 -24.37 -10.55 1.04
CA ASN A 36 -23.89 -11.64 0.19
C ASN A 36 -23.06 -11.06 -0.97
N PRO A 37 -21.79 -10.67 -0.72
CA PRO A 37 -20.96 -10.05 -1.73
C PRO A 37 -20.60 -11.06 -2.84
N ASN A 38 -20.67 -10.61 -4.10
CA ASN A 38 -20.22 -11.42 -5.23
C ASN A 38 -18.73 -11.80 -5.11
N PRO A 39 -18.34 -12.95 -5.66
CA PRO A 39 -16.94 -13.35 -5.71
C PRO A 39 -16.09 -12.29 -6.40
N SER A 40 -14.82 -12.24 -6.04
CA SER A 40 -13.87 -11.31 -6.65
C SER A 40 -13.52 -11.72 -8.08
N VAL A 41 -13.30 -10.72 -8.93
CA VAL A 41 -12.87 -10.93 -10.31
C VAL A 41 -11.40 -11.32 -10.32
N THR A 42 -11.07 -12.34 -11.10
CA THR A 42 -9.68 -12.70 -11.42
C THR A 42 -9.34 -12.12 -12.80
N PRO A 43 -8.60 -11.00 -12.87
CA PRO A 43 -8.22 -10.43 -14.16
C PRO A 43 -7.19 -11.31 -14.86
N ARG A 44 -7.09 -11.23 -16.20
CA ARG A 44 -6.18 -12.07 -17.01
C ARG A 44 -4.69 -11.95 -16.65
N TRP A 45 -4.29 -10.86 -16.00
CA TRP A 45 -2.91 -10.58 -15.60
C TRP A 45 -2.57 -11.06 -14.19
N SER A 46 -3.53 -11.61 -13.44
CA SER A 46 -3.33 -12.08 -12.06
C SER A 46 -3.70 -13.55 -11.94
N ASP A 47 -2.85 -14.32 -11.27
CA ASP A 47 -3.14 -15.72 -10.93
C ASP A 47 -4.17 -15.84 -9.79
N LYS A 48 -4.36 -14.77 -9.01
CA LYS A 48 -5.25 -14.73 -7.84
C LYS A 48 -6.39 -13.69 -8.03
N PRO A 49 -7.58 -13.94 -7.47
CA PRO A 49 -8.66 -12.96 -7.49
C PRO A 49 -8.27 -11.69 -6.73
N LEU A 50 -8.82 -10.53 -7.14
CA LEU A 50 -8.59 -9.27 -6.43
C LEU A 50 -9.18 -9.33 -5.02
N LEU A 51 -8.41 -8.88 -4.02
CA LEU A 51 -8.89 -8.83 -2.64
C LEU A 51 -9.98 -7.76 -2.46
N LYS A 52 -11.02 -8.09 -1.69
CA LYS A 52 -12.00 -7.12 -1.21
C LYS A 52 -11.36 -6.20 -0.16
N SER A 53 -11.92 -5.01 0.04
CA SER A 53 -11.33 -4.01 0.93
C SER A 53 -11.13 -4.49 2.38
N TRP A 54 -11.99 -5.39 2.87
CA TRP A 54 -11.87 -5.98 4.20
C TRP A 54 -10.88 -7.16 4.28
N GLU A 55 -10.47 -7.72 3.15
CA GLU A 55 -9.48 -8.80 3.07
C GLU A 55 -8.06 -8.26 2.92
N LYS A 56 -7.93 -6.98 2.54
CA LYS A 56 -6.62 -6.33 2.38
C LYS A 56 -5.94 -6.15 3.74
N THR A 57 -4.71 -6.63 3.84
CA THR A 57 -3.86 -6.43 5.02
C THR A 57 -2.98 -5.19 4.85
N LYS A 58 -2.55 -4.59 5.96
CA LYS A 58 -1.59 -3.48 5.98
C LYS A 58 -0.32 -3.91 6.72
N PRO A 59 0.88 -3.58 6.20
CA PRO A 59 2.10 -3.70 7.01
C PRO A 59 2.03 -2.79 8.24
N THR A 60 2.96 -2.98 9.18
CA THR A 60 3.17 -2.03 10.26
C THR A 60 3.65 -0.70 9.67
N LEU A 61 2.73 0.28 9.60
CA LEU A 61 2.98 1.64 9.12
C LEU A 61 3.33 2.58 10.29
N GLY A 62 3.90 3.74 9.98
CA GLY A 62 4.37 4.74 10.93
C GLY A 62 5.83 4.61 11.31
N PHE A 63 6.27 5.53 12.16
CA PHE A 63 7.60 5.57 12.75
C PHE A 63 7.49 6.04 14.21
N PRO A 64 8.31 5.49 15.13
CA PRO A 64 9.38 4.52 14.88
C PRO A 64 8.85 3.10 14.63
N ARG A 65 9.52 2.36 13.72
CA ARG A 65 9.25 0.93 13.49
C ARG A 65 10.51 0.18 13.12
N GLN A 66 10.50 -1.14 13.29
CA GLN A 66 11.55 -2.03 12.81
C GLN A 66 11.09 -2.77 11.55
N THR A 67 11.97 -2.91 10.56
CA THR A 67 11.74 -3.68 9.34
C THR A 67 12.97 -4.49 8.99
N ASP A 68 12.80 -5.50 8.15
CA ASP A 68 13.90 -6.17 7.47
C ASP A 68 14.37 -5.28 6.31
N SER A 69 15.69 -5.14 6.17
CA SER A 69 16.35 -4.42 5.09
C SER A 69 17.59 -5.21 4.64
N LEU A 70 18.19 -4.79 3.53
CA LEU A 70 19.43 -5.38 3.04
C LEU A 70 20.62 -4.46 3.31
N CYS A 71 21.73 -5.06 3.74
CA CYS A 71 23.00 -4.35 3.85
C CYS A 71 23.53 -4.00 2.43
N PRO A 72 23.81 -2.72 2.13
CA PRO A 72 24.27 -2.31 0.80
C PRO A 72 25.60 -2.94 0.41
N ALA A 73 26.50 -3.15 1.38
CA ALA A 73 27.79 -3.77 1.13
C ALA A 73 27.66 -5.29 0.94
N CYS A 74 26.96 -6.01 1.83
CA CYS A 74 26.70 -7.45 1.64
C CYS A 74 26.06 -7.76 0.27
N VAL A 75 25.10 -6.94 -0.17
CA VAL A 75 24.44 -7.16 -1.48
C VAL A 75 25.41 -6.94 -2.64
N LYS A 76 26.28 -5.93 -2.57
CA LYS A 76 27.30 -5.68 -3.61
C LYS A 76 28.31 -6.82 -3.67
N GLU A 77 28.82 -7.27 -2.52
CA GLU A 77 29.76 -8.38 -2.43
C GLU A 77 29.16 -9.69 -2.93
N ALA A 78 27.91 -10.00 -2.54
CA ALA A 78 27.21 -11.18 -3.01
C ALA A 78 27.02 -11.15 -4.54
N ARG A 79 26.63 -9.99 -5.07
CA ARG A 79 26.49 -9.79 -6.52
C ARG A 79 27.82 -9.99 -7.25
N GLU A 80 28.91 -9.42 -6.75
CA GLU A 80 30.25 -9.56 -7.33
C GLU A 80 30.73 -11.01 -7.29
N ALA A 81 30.51 -11.73 -6.19
CA ALA A 81 30.87 -13.13 -6.04
C ALA A 81 30.12 -14.03 -7.04
N ILE A 82 28.82 -13.77 -7.26
CA ILE A 82 28.02 -14.50 -8.25
C ILE A 82 28.51 -14.22 -9.67
N ILE A 83 28.74 -12.95 -10.02
CA ILE A 83 29.23 -12.57 -11.35
C ILE A 83 30.62 -13.17 -11.62
N ALA A 84 31.48 -13.26 -10.60
CA ALA A 84 32.79 -13.87 -10.69
C ALA A 84 32.75 -15.42 -10.70
N GLY A 85 31.58 -16.05 -10.59
CA GLY A 85 31.42 -17.51 -10.55
C GLY A 85 31.87 -18.16 -9.24
N LYS A 86 32.10 -17.38 -8.18
CA LYS A 86 32.53 -17.89 -6.86
C LYS A 86 31.36 -18.40 -6.00
N LYS A 87 30.15 -17.92 -6.27
CA LYS A 87 28.91 -18.28 -5.54
C LYS A 87 27.79 -18.58 -6.54
N ASP A 88 26.93 -19.55 -6.25
CA ASP A 88 25.76 -19.85 -7.10
C ASP A 88 24.66 -18.81 -6.82
N TRP A 89 23.98 -18.35 -7.86
CA TRP A 89 22.86 -17.43 -7.72
C TRP A 89 21.66 -18.06 -7.00
N ARG A 90 21.54 -19.40 -7.01
CA ARG A 90 20.51 -20.15 -6.29
C ARG A 90 20.55 -19.90 -4.78
N ASP A 91 21.70 -19.50 -4.26
CA ASP A 91 21.84 -19.13 -2.85
C ASP A 91 20.95 -17.92 -2.50
N LEU A 92 20.65 -17.03 -3.45
CA LEU A 92 19.72 -15.91 -3.25
C LEU A 92 18.25 -16.36 -3.07
N ILE A 93 17.91 -17.58 -3.47
CA ILE A 93 16.56 -18.15 -3.30
C ILE A 93 16.42 -18.77 -1.90
N HIS A 94 17.47 -19.44 -1.44
CA HIS A 94 17.42 -20.28 -0.25
C HIS A 94 18.00 -19.61 0.99
N GLU A 95 18.89 -18.62 0.82
CA GLU A 95 19.56 -17.90 1.90
C GLU A 95 19.11 -16.44 1.98
N LYS A 96 19.13 -15.90 3.21
CA LYS A 96 18.83 -14.49 3.52
C LYS A 96 20.09 -13.62 3.39
N VAL A 97 20.67 -13.57 2.20
CA VAL A 97 21.97 -12.90 1.97
C VAL A 97 21.87 -11.40 2.25
N GLY A 98 22.57 -10.95 3.30
CA GLY A 98 22.63 -9.53 3.67
C GLY A 98 21.38 -8.99 4.36
N GLU A 99 20.44 -9.85 4.77
CA GLU A 99 19.27 -9.43 5.57
C GLU A 99 19.72 -8.96 6.95
N ILE A 100 19.35 -7.72 7.29
CA ILE A 100 19.62 -7.10 8.58
C ILE A 100 18.36 -6.36 9.07
N LYS A 101 18.26 -6.20 10.39
CA LYS A 101 17.20 -5.36 10.96
C LYS A 101 17.53 -3.88 10.76
N ALA A 102 16.56 -3.12 10.31
CA ALA A 102 16.63 -1.68 10.19
C ALA A 102 15.54 -1.01 11.04
N GLN A 103 15.89 0.11 11.67
CA GLN A 103 14.96 0.98 12.37
C GLN A 103 14.61 2.17 11.48
N ILE A 104 13.32 2.43 11.33
CA ILE A 104 12.82 3.62 10.67
C ILE A 104 12.46 4.61 11.76
N ILE A 105 13.14 5.75 11.78
CA ILE A 105 13.01 6.79 12.81
C ILE A 105 12.73 8.15 12.17
N GLU A 106 12.11 9.05 12.94
CA GLU A 106 11.99 10.47 12.59
C GLU A 106 13.13 11.26 13.25
N ARG A 107 13.83 12.08 12.46
CA ARG A 107 14.88 13.00 12.91
C ARG A 107 14.74 14.30 12.14
N ASP A 108 14.59 15.43 12.84
CA ASP A 108 14.50 16.78 12.24
C ASP A 108 13.41 16.93 11.16
N GLY A 109 12.27 16.26 11.32
CA GLY A 109 11.17 16.26 10.33
C GLY A 109 11.45 15.41 9.08
N GLN A 110 12.57 14.69 9.04
CA GLN A 110 12.92 13.71 8.02
C GLN A 110 12.73 12.30 8.57
N VAL A 111 12.60 11.33 7.67
CA VAL A 111 12.49 9.91 8.02
C VAL A 111 13.72 9.17 7.54
N TRP A 112 14.36 8.46 8.46
CA TRP A 112 15.64 7.79 8.25
C TRP A 112 15.50 6.30 8.50
N MET A 113 16.13 5.50 7.65
CA MET A 113 16.33 4.07 7.85
C MET A 113 17.75 3.86 8.37
N VAL A 114 17.84 3.52 9.64
CA VAL A 114 19.10 3.25 10.35
C VAL A 114 19.28 1.74 10.42
N LYS A 115 20.45 1.24 10.05
CA LYS A 115 20.73 -0.20 10.02
C LYS A 115 22.16 -0.47 10.45
N ASP A 116 22.32 -1.53 11.22
CA ASP A 116 23.62 -1.98 11.72
C ASP A 116 23.93 -3.35 11.14
N CYS A 117 24.98 -3.41 10.32
CA CYS A 117 25.49 -4.65 9.79
C CYS A 117 26.65 -5.15 10.67
N PRO A 118 26.66 -6.42 11.10
CA PRO A 118 27.76 -6.97 11.90
C PRO A 118 29.10 -7.02 11.13
N LEU A 119 29.06 -7.00 9.80
CA LEU A 119 30.25 -7.08 8.94
C LEU A 119 30.74 -5.71 8.46
N HIS A 120 29.80 -4.80 8.16
CA HIS A 120 30.11 -3.54 7.47
C HIS A 120 29.81 -2.29 8.29
N GLY A 121 29.32 -2.46 9.53
CA GLY A 121 29.05 -1.37 10.45
C GLY A 121 27.73 -0.67 10.20
N HIS A 122 27.71 0.63 10.52
CA HIS A 122 26.51 1.44 10.59
C HIS A 122 26.18 2.13 9.26
N TYR A 123 24.89 2.18 8.93
CA TYR A 123 24.38 2.92 7.78
C TYR A 123 23.10 3.68 8.13
N GLU A 124 22.98 4.90 7.60
CA GLU A 124 21.77 5.70 7.66
C GLU A 124 21.36 6.11 6.24
N ASP A 125 20.17 5.69 5.81
CA ASP A 125 19.58 6.07 4.53
C ASP A 125 18.37 6.97 4.76
N MET A 126 18.32 8.15 4.13
CA MET A 126 17.13 9.01 4.19
C MET A 126 16.02 8.39 3.33
N MET A 127 14.89 8.07 3.96
CA MET A 127 13.70 7.55 3.27
C MET A 127 12.80 8.67 2.74
N ALA A 128 12.64 9.73 3.53
CA ALA A 128 11.79 10.87 3.16
C ALA A 128 12.31 12.17 3.79
N ILE A 129 12.20 13.25 3.03
CA ILE A 129 12.59 14.60 3.46
C ILE A 129 11.52 15.25 4.37
N ASP A 130 10.25 14.81 4.26
CA ASP A 130 9.11 15.32 5.04
C ASP A 130 8.32 14.18 5.68
N SER A 131 8.39 14.11 7.00
CA SER A 131 7.71 13.11 7.83
C SER A 131 6.19 13.25 7.80
N LYS A 132 5.66 14.48 7.69
CA LYS A 132 4.21 14.72 7.62
C LYS A 132 3.65 14.24 6.29
N PHE A 133 4.38 14.50 5.20
CA PHE A 133 3.98 14.00 3.89
C PHE A 133 4.02 12.47 3.84
N LEU A 134 5.08 11.83 4.34
CA LEU A 134 5.14 10.37 4.41
C LEU A 134 4.01 9.78 5.27
N SER A 135 3.74 10.39 6.43
CA SER A 135 2.63 10.00 7.30
C SER A 135 1.27 10.08 6.61
N TRP A 136 1.08 11.11 5.78
CA TRP A 136 -0.13 11.25 4.99
C TRP A 136 -0.25 10.14 3.94
N ILE A 137 0.83 9.83 3.20
CA ILE A 137 0.86 8.72 2.24
C ILE A 137 0.52 7.40 2.93
N GLU A 138 1.14 7.11 4.08
CA GLU A 138 0.90 5.86 4.82
C GLU A 138 -0.54 5.75 5.33
N LYS A 139 -1.17 6.87 5.75
CA LYS A 139 -2.60 6.90 6.10
C LYS A 139 -3.51 6.58 4.91
N GLN A 140 -3.10 6.95 3.69
CA GLN A 140 -3.83 6.65 2.47
C GLN A 140 -3.55 5.25 1.91
N PHE A 141 -2.69 4.44 2.55
CA PHE A 141 -2.40 3.09 2.05
C PHE A 141 -3.67 2.23 2.03
N PRO A 142 -4.14 1.79 0.84
CA PRO A 142 -5.43 1.11 0.69
C PRO A 142 -5.39 -0.35 1.15
N GLY A 143 -4.22 -0.86 1.53
CA GLY A 143 -3.97 -2.28 1.81
C GLY A 143 -3.31 -3.00 0.63
N ARG A 144 -2.69 -4.15 0.92
CA ARG A 144 -1.99 -4.96 -0.10
C ARG A 144 -2.99 -5.51 -1.12
N ASP A 145 -2.58 -5.56 -2.38
CA ASP A 145 -3.43 -6.07 -3.46
C ASP A 145 -3.49 -7.60 -3.51
N ILE A 146 -2.37 -8.26 -3.17
CA ILE A 146 -2.23 -9.72 -3.15
C ILE A 146 -1.36 -10.12 -1.95
N PRO A 147 -1.62 -11.24 -1.26
CA PRO A 147 -0.69 -11.80 -0.27
C PRO A 147 0.62 -12.22 -0.93
N ALA A 148 1.74 -11.67 -0.44
CA ALA A 148 3.07 -11.89 -1.00
C ALA A 148 3.61 -13.32 -0.81
N HIS A 149 3.09 -14.05 0.18
CA HIS A 149 3.49 -15.41 0.51
C HIS A 149 2.25 -16.26 0.79
N ASN A 150 2.35 -17.57 0.54
CA ASN A 150 1.33 -18.56 0.90
C ASN A 150 1.69 -19.19 2.25
#